data_AF-G3H434-F1
#
_entry.id   AF-G3H434-F1
#
_cell.length_a   1.000
_cell.length_b   1.000
_cell.length_c   1.000
_cell.angle_alpha   90.00
_cell.angle_beta   90.00
_cell.angle_gamma   90.00
#
_symmetry.space_group_name_H-M   'P 1'
#
loop_
_entity.id
_entity.type
_entity.pdbx_description
1 polymer ?
#
loop_
_entity_poly.entity_id
_entity_poly.type
_entity_poly.pdbx_seq_one_letter_code
_entity_poly.pdbx_strand_id
1 'polypeptide(L)'
;MEHRFLFPKCLDQCSQGLVNNVVFTSHTVEQRHPLLVQLQTLIRATNPTAAFILAENGIVTRNEDIELILSENSFSNPQMLHSRYLMFPGWYEGKFDSGSVFPLMVQICVWFDRPLERTRFVTKCKAIQSSIKPSPFSGNIYHILGKVKFSDSEKTMEVCHNTLTNSLSIMPVLEGPTPPPNSRSTPQDSGQPECYLVFIGCSLKEDSLKDWLRQSAKQRPQRKALKTRGMLTQQEIKTIHVKRHLDPLPAGYFYNGTQFVNFFGDKTDFHPLMDQFMNDYVEEANREIERYNRELEQQEYRDLFEQKP
;
A
#
# COMPACT_ATOMS: atom_id res chain seq x y z
N MET A 1 -28.90 3.46 -14.95
CA MET A 1 -28.18 4.63 -14.42
C MET A 1 -27.14 4.11 -13.45
N GLU A 2 -25.86 4.19 -13.78
CA GLU A 2 -24.82 3.98 -12.78
C GLU A 2 -24.98 5.08 -11.72
N HIS A 3 -25.23 4.71 -10.47
CA HIS A 3 -25.30 5.66 -9.38
C HIS A 3 -23.88 6.21 -9.15
N ARG A 4 -23.54 7.32 -9.82
CA ARG A 4 -22.30 8.06 -9.58
C ARG A 4 -22.47 8.83 -8.28
N PHE A 5 -21.93 8.26 -7.21
CA PHE A 5 -21.91 8.92 -5.91
C PHE A 5 -20.77 9.93 -5.90
N LEU A 6 -21.06 11.17 -5.48
CA LEU A 6 -20.02 12.13 -5.15
C LEU A 6 -19.39 11.75 -3.80
N PHE A 7 -18.18 12.26 -3.56
CA PHE A 7 -17.58 12.14 -2.24
C PHE A 7 -18.53 12.72 -1.17
N PRO A 8 -18.67 12.07 -0.01
CA PRO A 8 -19.59 12.54 1.02
C PRO A 8 -19.36 14.01 1.38
N LYS A 9 -20.45 14.77 1.55
CA LYS A 9 -20.42 16.21 1.86
C LYS A 9 -19.76 17.12 0.82
N CYS A 10 -19.39 16.62 -0.36
CA CYS A 10 -18.78 17.45 -1.41
C CYS A 10 -19.68 18.62 -1.83
N LEU A 11 -20.98 18.38 -2.07
CA LEU A 11 -21.91 19.45 -2.44
C LEU A 11 -22.22 20.40 -1.28
N ASP A 12 -22.27 19.88 -0.06
CA ASP A 12 -22.45 20.68 1.17
C ASP A 12 -21.29 21.66 1.34
N GLN A 13 -20.05 21.22 1.09
CA GLN A 13 -18.87 22.09 1.09
C GLN A 13 -18.91 23.14 -0.02
N CYS A 14 -19.57 22.86 -1.15
CA CYS A 14 -19.69 23.81 -2.26
C CYS A 14 -20.90 24.75 -2.13
N SER A 15 -21.68 24.66 -1.05
CA SER A 15 -22.95 25.36 -0.90
C SER A 15 -22.83 26.89 -0.82
N GLN A 16 -23.92 27.57 -1.20
CA GLN A 16 -24.01 29.03 -1.13
C GLN A 16 -23.82 29.52 0.30
N GLY A 17 -23.06 30.61 0.46
CA GLY A 17 -22.72 31.18 1.76
C GLY A 17 -21.42 30.66 2.34
N LEU A 18 -21.02 29.40 2.07
CA LEU A 18 -19.74 28.83 2.52
C LEU A 18 -18.61 29.05 1.51
N VAL A 19 -18.91 28.94 0.21
CA VAL A 19 -17.91 29.07 -0.85
C VAL A 19 -18.37 30.06 -1.91
N ASN A 20 -17.48 30.97 -2.30
CA ASN A 20 -17.67 31.93 -3.40
C ASN A 20 -17.03 31.45 -4.72
N ASN A 21 -15.91 30.73 -4.64
CA ASN A 21 -15.18 30.25 -5.82
C ASN A 21 -14.91 28.75 -5.72
N VAL A 22 -15.10 28.02 -6.81
CA VAL A 22 -14.72 26.60 -6.92
C VAL A 22 -13.65 26.46 -7.99
N VAL A 23 -12.51 25.91 -7.59
CA VAL A 23 -11.37 25.67 -8.47
C VAL A 23 -11.37 24.22 -8.92
N PHE A 24 -11.44 24.00 -10.23
CA PHE A 24 -11.31 22.69 -10.85
C PHE A 24 -9.87 22.48 -11.28
N THR A 25 -9.24 21.42 -10.81
CA THR A 25 -7.81 21.18 -11.02
C THR A 25 -7.47 20.09 -12.05
N SER A 26 -8.50 19.46 -12.62
CA SER A 26 -8.34 18.33 -13.55
C SER A 26 -9.48 18.32 -14.57
N HIS A 27 -9.19 17.78 -15.75
CA HIS A 27 -10.13 17.72 -16.88
C HIS A 27 -10.62 19.11 -17.33
N THR A 28 -9.78 20.13 -17.20
CA THR A 28 -10.12 21.52 -17.52
C THR A 28 -9.60 21.99 -18.89
N VAL A 29 -8.69 21.23 -19.50
CA VAL A 29 -8.19 21.48 -20.87
C VAL A 29 -9.31 21.33 -21.89
N GLU A 30 -10.15 20.31 -21.74
CA GLU A 30 -11.35 20.12 -22.55
C GLU A 30 -12.52 20.87 -21.93
N GLN A 31 -12.88 22.03 -22.48
CA GLN A 31 -13.99 22.86 -22.00
C GLN A 31 -15.34 22.13 -21.89
N ARG A 32 -15.49 20.95 -22.51
CA ARG A 32 -16.72 20.15 -22.51
C ARG A 32 -16.54 18.74 -21.98
N HIS A 33 -15.51 18.48 -21.17
CA HIS A 33 -15.34 17.16 -20.58
C HIS A 33 -16.62 16.76 -19.82
N PRO A 34 -17.27 15.63 -20.14
CA PRO A 34 -18.61 15.30 -19.61
C PRO A 34 -18.68 15.28 -18.08
N LEU A 35 -17.61 14.84 -17.40
CA LEU A 35 -17.54 14.83 -15.94
C LEU A 35 -17.46 16.25 -15.35
N LEU A 36 -16.73 17.15 -16.01
CA LEU A 36 -16.61 18.54 -15.55
C LEU A 36 -17.96 19.24 -15.68
N VAL A 37 -18.64 19.10 -16.82
CA VAL A 37 -19.96 19.67 -17.05
C VAL A 37 -20.99 19.14 -16.05
N GLN A 38 -20.96 17.82 -15.77
CA GLN A 38 -21.83 17.20 -14.78
C GLN A 38 -21.58 17.78 -13.38
N LEU A 39 -20.32 17.91 -12.96
CA LEU A 39 -19.96 18.42 -11.65
C LEU A 39 -20.32 19.91 -11.51
N GLN A 40 -20.05 20.72 -12.53
CA GLN A 40 -20.45 22.13 -12.60
C GLN A 40 -21.98 22.29 -12.47
N THR A 41 -22.75 21.43 -13.14
CA THR A 41 -24.21 21.44 -13.05
C THR A 41 -24.69 21.12 -11.63
N LEU A 42 -24.11 20.11 -10.99
CA LEU A 42 -24.44 19.73 -9.61
C LEU A 42 -24.10 20.83 -8.60
N ILE A 43 -22.94 21.46 -8.75
CA ILE A 43 -22.52 22.57 -7.87
C ILE A 43 -23.39 23.80 -8.09
N ARG A 44 -23.78 24.13 -9.34
CA ARG A 44 -24.72 25.23 -9.61
C ARG A 44 -26.08 25.03 -8.95
N ALA A 45 -26.53 23.78 -8.80
CA ALA A 45 -27.78 23.48 -8.11
C ALA A 45 -27.74 23.83 -6.61
N THR A 46 -26.57 23.74 -5.96
CA THR A 46 -26.41 24.09 -4.53
C THR A 46 -25.83 25.47 -4.29
N ASN A 47 -25.17 26.05 -5.30
CA ASN A 47 -24.56 27.37 -5.25
C ASN A 47 -24.62 28.05 -6.63
N PRO A 48 -25.74 28.72 -6.95
CA PRO A 48 -25.93 29.37 -8.24
C PRO A 48 -24.94 30.50 -8.52
N THR A 49 -24.37 31.10 -7.48
CA THR A 49 -23.49 32.27 -7.56
C THR A 49 -22.00 31.95 -7.56
N ALA A 50 -21.61 30.68 -7.38
CA ALA A 50 -20.19 30.30 -7.35
C ALA A 50 -19.46 30.68 -8.66
N ALA A 51 -18.28 31.29 -8.56
CA ALA A 51 -17.37 31.42 -9.69
C ALA A 51 -16.64 30.10 -9.92
N PHE A 52 -16.51 29.69 -11.19
CA PHE A 52 -15.81 28.45 -11.56
C PHE A 52 -14.49 28.80 -12.22
N ILE A 53 -13.40 28.36 -11.58
CA ILE A 53 -12.03 28.62 -12.02
C ILE A 53 -11.46 27.32 -12.56
N LEU A 54 -10.89 27.37 -13.75
CA LEU A 54 -10.27 26.23 -14.43
C LEU A 54 -8.76 26.33 -14.28
N ALA A 55 -8.16 25.45 -13.48
CA ALA A 55 -6.75 25.50 -13.10
C ALA A 55 -6.09 24.12 -13.29
N GLU A 56 -5.86 23.71 -14.53
CA GLU A 56 -5.27 22.40 -14.84
C GLU A 56 -3.97 22.16 -14.05
N ASN A 57 -3.86 21.00 -13.42
CA ASN A 57 -2.73 20.63 -12.56
C ASN A 57 -2.48 21.61 -11.39
N GLY A 58 -3.51 22.36 -10.99
CA GLY A 58 -3.43 23.36 -9.92
C GLY A 58 -2.79 24.69 -10.35
N ILE A 59 -2.59 24.91 -11.65
CA ILE A 59 -1.96 26.14 -12.16
C ILE A 59 -3.06 27.13 -12.58
N VAL A 60 -3.12 28.27 -11.91
CA VAL A 60 -4.00 29.40 -12.27
C VAL A 60 -3.21 30.37 -13.14
N THR A 61 -3.68 30.62 -14.37
CA THR A 61 -2.96 31.44 -15.35
C THR A 61 -3.59 32.81 -15.62
N ARG A 62 -4.90 32.97 -15.36
CA ARG A 62 -5.61 34.23 -15.58
C ARG A 62 -5.56 35.12 -14.35
N ASN A 63 -5.17 36.38 -14.54
CA ASN A 63 -5.12 37.36 -13.44
C ASN A 63 -6.49 37.56 -12.78
N GLU A 64 -7.57 37.58 -13.57
CA GLU A 64 -8.95 37.70 -13.04
C GLU A 64 -9.29 36.56 -12.07
N ASP A 65 -8.87 35.33 -12.37
CA ASP A 65 -9.10 34.17 -11.51
C ASP A 65 -8.27 34.27 -10.22
N ILE A 66 -7.05 34.83 -10.30
CA ILE A 66 -6.20 35.11 -9.13
C ILE A 66 -6.88 36.16 -8.23
N GLU A 67 -7.40 37.24 -8.80
CA GLU A 67 -8.10 38.27 -8.03
C GLU A 67 -9.37 37.72 -7.36
N LEU A 68 -10.10 36.83 -8.05
CA LEU A 68 -11.23 36.14 -7.43
C LEU A 68 -10.81 35.30 -6.22
N ILE A 69 -9.74 34.51 -6.34
CA ILE A 69 -9.21 33.66 -5.27
C ILE A 69 -8.74 34.49 -4.08
N LEU A 70 -8.05 35.60 -4.34
CA LEU A 70 -7.46 36.47 -3.33
C LEU A 70 -8.42 37.55 -2.82
N SER A 71 -9.67 37.58 -3.30
CA SER A 71 -10.65 38.58 -2.90
C SER A 71 -10.97 38.51 -1.40
N GLU A 72 -10.67 39.58 -0.69
CA GLU A 72 -10.96 39.74 0.74
C GLU A 72 -12.45 39.90 1.01
N ASN A 73 -13.19 40.45 0.05
CA ASN A 73 -14.57 40.91 0.25
C ASN A 73 -15.62 39.92 -0.26
N SER A 74 -15.26 38.99 -1.15
CA SER A 74 -16.23 38.08 -1.78
C SER A 74 -16.93 37.18 -0.76
N PHE A 75 -16.25 36.78 0.31
CA PHE A 75 -16.84 35.99 1.39
C PHE A 75 -17.79 36.82 2.28
N SER A 76 -17.59 38.14 2.35
CA SER A 76 -18.36 39.08 3.19
C SER A 76 -19.46 39.81 2.42
N ASN A 77 -19.71 39.43 1.17
CA ASN A 77 -20.79 40.01 0.37
C ASN A 77 -22.14 39.82 1.10
N PRO A 78 -23.02 40.85 1.15
CA PRO A 78 -24.31 40.77 1.84
C PRO A 78 -25.16 39.54 1.46
N GLN A 79 -25.15 39.13 0.20
CA GLN A 79 -25.89 37.95 -0.26
C GLN A 79 -25.30 36.64 0.29
N MET A 80 -23.97 36.55 0.37
CA MET A 80 -23.25 35.40 0.95
C MET A 80 -23.48 35.32 2.46
N LEU A 81 -23.41 36.45 3.16
CA LEU A 81 -23.71 36.52 4.59
C LEU A 81 -25.14 36.08 4.87
N HIS A 82 -26.12 36.65 4.16
CA HIS A 82 -27.52 36.32 4.34
C HIS A 82 -27.80 34.83 4.12
N SER A 83 -27.30 34.26 3.02
CA SER A 83 -27.43 32.82 2.73
C SER A 83 -26.82 31.97 3.83
N ARG A 84 -25.64 32.37 4.34
CA ARG A 84 -24.94 31.64 5.39
C ARG A 84 -25.72 31.62 6.72
N TYR A 85 -26.24 32.76 7.16
CA TYR A 85 -27.00 32.86 8.40
C TYR A 85 -28.32 32.07 8.35
N LEU A 86 -28.97 32.03 7.19
CA LEU A 86 -30.23 31.29 7.01
C LEU A 86 -30.01 29.78 6.85
N MET A 87 -29.00 29.37 6.08
CA MET A 87 -28.77 27.95 5.76
C MET A 87 -27.97 27.24 6.85
N PHE A 88 -27.16 27.97 7.62
CA PHE A 88 -26.25 27.42 8.64
C PHE A 88 -26.47 28.11 10.00
N PRO A 89 -27.62 27.94 10.65
CA PRO A 89 -27.91 28.64 11.91
C PRO A 89 -26.87 28.31 12.99
N GLY A 90 -26.32 29.35 13.63
CA GLY A 90 -25.33 29.21 14.69
C GLY A 90 -23.92 28.78 14.23
N TRP A 91 -23.63 28.80 12.92
CA TRP A 91 -22.31 28.45 12.37
C TRP A 91 -21.16 29.25 13.00
N TYR A 92 -21.37 30.55 13.21
CA TYR A 92 -20.39 31.47 13.79
C TYR A 92 -20.11 31.20 15.28
N GLU A 93 -20.99 30.45 15.95
CA GLU A 93 -20.85 30.01 17.34
C GLU A 93 -20.40 28.54 17.44
N GLY A 94 -20.10 27.89 16.30
CA GLY A 94 -19.77 26.47 16.25
C GLY A 94 -20.95 25.53 16.58
N LYS A 95 -22.19 26.02 16.52
CA LYS A 95 -23.41 25.24 16.84
C LYS A 95 -23.99 24.48 15.66
N PHE A 96 -23.57 24.82 14.43
CA PHE A 96 -24.05 24.15 13.24
C PHE A 96 -23.42 22.75 13.13
N ASP A 97 -24.24 21.71 13.17
CA ASP A 97 -23.84 20.34 12.90
C ASP A 97 -24.22 19.94 11.47
N SER A 98 -23.23 19.58 10.65
CA SER A 98 -23.45 19.09 9.29
C SER A 98 -23.98 17.66 9.24
N GLY A 99 -24.08 16.98 10.39
CA GLY A 99 -24.53 15.60 10.52
C GLY A 99 -23.45 14.58 10.16
N SER A 100 -23.75 13.31 10.41
CA SER A 100 -22.80 12.20 10.18
C SER A 100 -22.46 12.03 8.71
N VAL A 101 -21.19 11.74 8.42
CA VAL A 101 -20.69 11.44 7.07
C VAL A 101 -20.53 9.94 6.90
N PHE A 102 -21.12 9.38 5.83
CA PHE A 102 -20.92 7.98 5.47
C PHE A 102 -20.59 7.82 3.98
N PRO A 103 -19.52 7.07 3.63
CA PRO A 103 -18.53 6.49 4.54
C PRO A 103 -17.66 7.56 5.22
N LEU A 104 -17.24 7.28 6.46
CA LEU A 104 -16.44 8.22 7.25
C LEU A 104 -15.03 8.31 6.65
N MET A 105 -14.60 9.53 6.35
CA MET A 105 -13.18 9.81 6.07
C MET A 105 -12.43 9.81 7.39
N VAL A 106 -11.46 8.91 7.53
CA VAL A 106 -10.67 8.73 8.73
C VAL A 106 -9.20 8.95 8.44
N GLN A 107 -8.48 9.38 9.46
CA GLN A 107 -7.03 9.46 9.48
C GLN A 107 -6.53 8.47 10.54
N ILE A 108 -5.76 7.46 10.11
CA ILE A 108 -5.17 6.47 11.02
C ILE A 108 -3.66 6.64 10.98
N CYS A 109 -3.07 6.95 12.14
CA CYS A 109 -1.63 7.01 12.31
C CYS A 109 -1.12 5.67 12.84
N VAL A 110 -0.19 5.05 12.12
CA VAL A 110 0.43 3.78 12.48
C VAL A 110 1.91 4.01 12.74
N TRP A 111 2.33 3.75 13.98
CA TRP A 111 3.70 3.88 14.44
C TRP A 111 4.45 2.55 14.37
N PHE A 112 5.74 2.58 14.08
CA PHE A 112 6.59 1.40 14.01
C PHE A 112 8.08 1.73 14.17
N ASP A 113 8.88 0.75 14.56
CA ASP A 113 10.31 0.97 14.88
C ASP A 113 11.27 0.41 13.84
N ARG A 114 10.81 -0.49 12.96
CA ARG A 114 11.69 -1.20 12.03
C ARG A 114 11.70 -0.57 10.64
N PRO A 115 12.84 -0.60 9.95
CA PRO A 115 12.91 -0.09 8.58
C PRO A 115 12.07 -0.94 7.61
N LEU A 116 11.49 -0.26 6.62
CA LEU A 116 10.76 -0.89 5.52
C LEU A 116 11.71 -1.23 4.36
N GLU A 117 11.29 -2.12 3.46
CA GLU A 117 12.01 -2.37 2.22
C GLU A 117 11.50 -1.40 1.14
N ARG A 118 12.37 -0.51 0.66
CA ARG A 118 11.99 0.58 -0.27
C ARG A 118 11.25 0.07 -1.50
N THR A 119 11.80 -0.93 -2.18
CA THR A 119 11.22 -1.49 -3.41
C THR A 119 9.82 -2.07 -3.17
N ARG A 120 9.62 -2.77 -2.05
CA ARG A 120 8.32 -3.38 -1.71
C ARG A 120 7.30 -2.30 -1.35
N PHE A 121 7.71 -1.32 -0.53
CA PHE A 121 6.88 -0.18 -0.17
C PHE A 121 6.39 0.60 -1.40
N VAL A 122 7.31 0.98 -2.30
CA VAL A 122 6.97 1.71 -3.54
C VAL A 122 6.01 0.89 -4.41
N THR A 123 6.26 -0.41 -4.55
CA THR A 123 5.38 -1.31 -5.33
C THR A 123 3.98 -1.36 -4.73
N LYS A 124 3.89 -1.46 -3.39
CA LYS A 124 2.63 -1.47 -2.67
C LYS A 124 1.86 -0.16 -2.79
N CYS A 125 2.53 0.98 -2.65
CA CYS A 125 1.92 2.30 -2.87
C CYS A 125 1.32 2.40 -4.27
N LYS A 126 2.10 2.06 -5.31
CA LYS A 126 1.64 2.14 -6.71
C LYS A 126 0.46 1.23 -7.02
N ALA A 127 0.35 0.09 -6.33
CA ALA A 127 -0.76 -0.84 -6.50
C ALA A 127 -2.09 -0.33 -5.90
N ILE A 128 -2.06 0.67 -4.99
CA ILE A 128 -3.27 1.19 -4.35
C ILE A 128 -4.20 1.82 -5.38
N GLN A 129 -3.69 2.55 -6.36
CA GLN A 129 -4.50 3.23 -7.36
C GLN A 129 -5.49 2.28 -8.04
N SER A 130 -5.04 1.07 -8.42
CA SER A 130 -5.88 0.05 -9.05
C SER A 130 -6.91 -0.57 -8.12
N SER A 131 -6.77 -0.39 -6.80
CA SER A 131 -7.69 -0.90 -5.79
C SER A 131 -8.77 0.10 -5.37
N ILE A 132 -8.68 1.36 -5.83
CA ILE A 132 -9.65 2.42 -5.50
C ILE A 132 -10.99 2.12 -6.16
N LYS A 133 -12.04 2.06 -5.35
CA LYS A 133 -13.41 1.79 -5.80
C LYS A 133 -14.21 3.08 -5.93
N PRO A 134 -14.96 3.29 -7.03
CA PRO A 134 -15.84 4.46 -7.17
C PRO A 134 -17.10 4.36 -6.28
N SER A 135 -17.54 3.16 -5.93
CA SER A 135 -18.57 2.88 -4.93
C SER A 135 -18.57 1.39 -4.58
N PRO A 136 -18.78 1.00 -3.30
CA PRO A 136 -18.69 1.84 -2.11
C PRO A 136 -17.24 2.32 -1.89
N PHE A 137 -17.06 3.52 -1.32
CA PHE A 137 -15.72 4.09 -1.08
C PHE A 137 -14.97 3.41 0.09
N SER A 138 -15.63 2.50 0.82
CA SER A 138 -15.07 1.84 2.01
C SER A 138 -13.78 1.06 1.69
N GLY A 139 -12.73 1.34 2.45
CA GLY A 139 -11.39 0.76 2.30
C GLY A 139 -10.48 1.53 1.35
N ASN A 140 -10.96 2.56 0.66
CA ASN A 140 -10.11 3.38 -0.20
C ASN A 140 -9.15 4.21 0.65
N ILE A 141 -7.86 4.10 0.36
CA ILE A 141 -6.81 4.98 0.87
C ILE A 141 -6.58 6.05 -0.19
N TYR A 142 -6.67 7.32 0.19
CA TYR A 142 -6.47 8.46 -0.72
C TYR A 142 -5.08 9.06 -0.57
N HIS A 143 -4.61 9.20 0.67
CA HIS A 143 -3.28 9.74 0.96
C HIS A 143 -2.52 8.89 1.97
N ILE A 144 -1.21 8.82 1.77
CA ILE A 144 -0.27 8.27 2.74
C ILE A 144 0.81 9.33 2.98
N LEU A 145 1.02 9.69 4.23
CA LEU A 145 1.96 10.72 4.66
C LEU A 145 2.76 10.19 5.84
N GLY A 146 4.03 10.57 6.00
CA GLY A 146 4.73 10.31 7.26
C GLY A 146 6.23 10.15 7.10
N LYS A 147 6.84 9.57 8.13
CA LYS A 147 8.30 9.41 8.24
C LYS A 147 8.63 7.94 8.34
N VAL A 148 9.53 7.48 7.49
CA VAL A 148 9.94 6.07 7.44
C VAL A 148 11.44 5.95 7.30
N LYS A 149 11.99 4.90 7.90
CA LYS A 149 13.35 4.45 7.61
C LYS A 149 13.30 3.31 6.61
N PHE A 150 14.22 3.29 5.64
CA PHE A 150 14.34 2.18 4.70
C PHE A 150 15.60 1.36 4.99
N SER A 151 15.56 0.07 4.67
CA SER A 151 16.69 -0.84 4.91
C SER A 151 17.95 -0.47 4.11
N ASP A 152 17.80 0.31 3.04
CA ASP A 152 18.86 0.79 2.16
C ASP A 152 19.34 2.22 2.49
N SER A 153 18.88 2.81 3.61
CA SER A 153 19.27 4.16 4.01
C SER A 153 19.30 4.35 5.52
N GLU A 154 20.34 4.99 6.01
CA GLU A 154 20.46 5.33 7.44
C GLU A 154 19.58 6.52 7.84
N LYS A 155 19.25 7.39 6.86
CA LYS A 155 18.44 8.60 7.07
C LYS A 155 16.96 8.28 7.08
N THR A 156 16.23 9.01 7.91
CA THR A 156 14.76 9.02 7.86
C THR A 156 14.28 9.76 6.61
N MET A 157 13.28 9.19 5.96
CA MET A 157 12.67 9.71 4.75
C MET A 157 11.26 10.17 5.04
N GLU A 158 10.90 11.34 4.54
CA GLU A 158 9.52 11.81 4.46
C GLU A 158 8.86 11.20 3.21
N VAL A 159 7.66 10.66 3.42
CA VAL A 159 6.86 10.04 2.37
C VAL A 159 5.58 10.83 2.19
N CYS A 160 5.26 11.14 0.94
CA CYS A 160 3.97 11.68 0.54
C CYS A 160 3.47 10.93 -0.70
N HIS A 161 2.34 10.27 -0.57
CA HIS A 161 1.69 9.53 -1.64
C HIS A 161 0.28 10.04 -1.85
N ASN A 162 0.00 10.51 -3.07
CA ASN A 162 -1.36 10.73 -3.55
C ASN A 162 -1.74 9.54 -4.45
N THR A 163 -2.66 8.72 -3.97
CA THR A 163 -3.04 7.46 -4.62
C THR A 163 -3.86 7.66 -5.89
N LEU A 164 -4.61 8.77 -6.00
CA LEU A 164 -5.45 9.07 -7.17
C LEU A 164 -4.59 9.45 -8.36
N THR A 165 -3.59 10.31 -8.14
CA THR A 165 -2.61 10.71 -9.16
C THR A 165 -1.45 9.72 -9.27
N ASN A 166 -1.37 8.74 -8.37
CA ASN A 166 -0.24 7.81 -8.21
C ASN A 166 1.12 8.52 -8.08
N SER A 167 1.09 9.72 -7.51
CA SER A 167 2.28 10.54 -7.27
C SER A 167 2.86 10.18 -5.91
N LEU A 168 4.05 9.57 -5.92
CA LEU A 168 4.81 9.18 -4.73
C LEU A 168 6.09 9.99 -4.64
N SER A 169 6.20 10.81 -3.60
CA SER A 169 7.41 11.53 -3.22
C SER A 169 8.04 10.87 -2.00
N ILE A 170 9.35 10.63 -2.06
CA ILE A 170 10.17 10.12 -0.97
C ILE A 170 11.41 10.98 -0.90
N MET A 171 11.52 11.80 0.14
CA MET A 171 12.59 12.78 0.30
C MET A 171 13.29 12.58 1.64
N PRO A 172 14.62 12.77 1.76
CA PRO A 172 15.28 12.77 3.05
C PRO A 172 14.69 13.87 3.95
N VAL A 173 14.41 13.54 5.21
CA VAL A 173 13.98 14.56 6.17
C VAL A 173 15.11 15.57 6.32
N LEU A 174 14.81 16.85 6.08
CA LEU A 174 15.73 17.95 6.38
C LEU A 174 15.79 18.13 7.89
N GLU A 175 16.89 17.69 8.49
CA GLU A 175 17.22 18.06 9.87
C GLU A 175 17.46 19.58 9.90
N GLY A 176 16.54 20.31 10.54
CA GLY A 176 16.73 21.72 10.83
C GLY A 176 17.92 21.92 11.77
N PRO A 177 18.50 23.13 11.86
CA PRO A 177 19.59 23.40 12.78
C PRO A 177 19.18 23.00 14.20
N THR A 178 19.98 22.13 14.82
CA THR A 178 19.78 21.70 16.20
C THR A 178 19.73 22.95 17.06
N PRO A 179 18.65 23.21 17.84
CA PRO A 179 18.66 24.33 18.76
C PRO A 179 19.86 24.19 19.70
N PRO A 180 20.50 25.31 20.09
CA PRO A 180 21.66 25.26 20.98
C PRO A 180 21.28 24.49 22.25
N PRO A 181 22.20 23.69 22.81
CA PRO A 181 21.91 22.86 23.97
C PRO A 181 21.46 23.75 25.14
N ASN A 182 20.16 23.74 25.44
CA ASN A 182 19.65 24.34 26.65
C ASN A 182 20.16 23.52 27.83
N SER A 183 20.93 24.14 28.70
CA SER A 183 21.53 23.57 29.91
C SER A 183 20.52 23.14 31.00
N ARG A 184 19.25 22.93 30.64
CA ARG A 184 18.17 22.51 31.55
C ARG A 184 17.18 21.48 30.97
N SER A 185 17.40 20.94 29.78
CA SER A 185 16.64 19.78 29.31
C SER A 185 17.54 18.56 29.38
N THR A 186 17.23 17.67 30.33
CA THR A 186 17.64 16.25 30.28
C THR A 186 17.43 15.73 28.86
N PRO A 187 18.29 14.83 28.34
CA PRO A 187 18.08 14.22 27.04
C PRO A 187 16.66 13.64 27.04
N GLN A 188 15.79 14.26 26.24
CA GLN A 188 14.43 13.80 26.10
C GLN A 188 14.53 12.54 25.27
N ASP A 189 14.77 11.43 25.95
CA ASP A 189 14.62 10.08 25.47
C ASP A 189 13.10 9.89 25.24
N SER A 190 12.55 10.58 24.24
CA SER A 190 11.19 10.32 23.80
C SER A 190 11.26 8.98 23.10
N GLY A 191 10.99 7.90 23.82
CA GLY A 191 10.73 6.55 23.30
C GLY A 191 9.52 6.46 22.37
N GLN A 192 9.23 7.54 21.63
CA GLN A 192 8.29 7.58 20.53
C GLN A 192 8.99 6.93 19.32
N PRO A 193 8.40 5.90 18.70
CA PRO A 193 8.88 5.36 17.43
C PRO A 193 9.23 6.47 16.44
N GLU A 194 10.45 6.46 15.91
CA GLU A 194 10.92 7.49 14.97
C GLU A 194 10.17 7.44 13.62
N CYS A 195 9.51 6.30 13.32
CA CYS A 195 8.77 6.09 12.09
C CYS A 195 7.26 6.00 12.33
N TYR A 196 6.51 6.68 11.47
CA TYR A 196 5.06 6.60 11.44
C TYR A 196 4.52 6.84 10.04
N LEU A 197 3.37 6.26 9.74
CA LEU A 197 2.61 6.54 8.55
C LEU A 197 1.17 6.87 8.90
N VAL A 198 0.69 7.96 8.33
CA VAL A 198 -0.66 8.46 8.39
C VAL A 198 -1.38 8.06 7.11
N PHE A 199 -2.43 7.25 7.26
CA PHE A 199 -3.30 6.84 6.17
C PHE A 199 -4.59 7.63 6.24
N ILE A 200 -4.95 8.31 5.16
CA ILE A 200 -6.19 9.08 5.03
C ILE A 200 -7.07 8.37 4.00
N GLY A 201 -8.26 7.97 4.42
CA GLY A 201 -9.16 7.17 3.57
C GLY A 201 -10.53 6.95 4.17
N CYS A 202 -11.39 6.22 3.46
CA CYS A 202 -12.76 5.95 3.88
C CYS A 202 -12.87 4.62 4.62
N SER A 203 -13.48 4.61 5.81
CA SER A 203 -13.77 3.40 6.60
C SER A 203 -12.55 2.48 6.76
N LEU A 204 -11.36 3.07 6.96
CA LEU A 204 -10.13 2.31 7.14
C LEU A 204 -10.13 1.55 8.46
N LYS A 205 -9.43 0.41 8.49
CA LYS A 205 -9.22 -0.41 9.69
C LYS A 205 -7.73 -0.49 9.98
N GLU A 206 -7.34 -0.19 11.20
CA GLU A 206 -5.94 -0.15 11.61
C GLU A 206 -5.23 -1.50 11.36
N ASP A 207 -5.88 -2.63 11.69
CA ASP A 207 -5.30 -3.97 11.48
C ASP A 207 -4.97 -4.24 10.01
N SER A 208 -5.86 -3.83 9.10
CA SER A 208 -5.63 -3.98 7.65
C SER A 208 -4.46 -3.12 7.17
N LEU A 209 -4.26 -1.93 7.75
CA LEU A 209 -3.12 -1.07 7.45
C LEU A 209 -1.82 -1.64 8.01
N LYS A 210 -1.86 -2.22 9.22
CA LYS A 210 -0.73 -2.95 9.81
C LYS A 210 -0.31 -4.13 8.95
N ASP A 211 -1.26 -4.93 8.47
CA ASP A 211 -0.96 -6.06 7.57
C ASP A 211 -0.41 -5.60 6.21
N TRP A 212 -0.90 -4.48 5.70
CA TRP A 212 -0.33 -3.86 4.50
C TRP A 212 1.12 -3.40 4.72
N LEU A 213 1.42 -2.82 5.88
CA LEU A 213 2.78 -2.40 6.25
C LEU A 213 3.73 -3.56 6.47
N ARG A 214 3.27 -4.65 7.11
CA ARG A 214 4.04 -5.90 7.22
C ARG A 214 4.48 -6.40 5.86
N GLN A 215 3.62 -6.30 4.85
CA GLN A 215 3.94 -6.66 3.46
C GLN A 215 4.88 -5.68 2.75
N SER A 216 5.24 -4.57 3.37
CA SER A 216 6.27 -3.63 2.90
C SER A 216 7.60 -3.77 3.66
N ALA A 217 7.61 -4.47 4.79
CA ALA A 217 8.81 -4.79 5.57
C ALA A 217 9.43 -6.13 5.15
N LYS A 218 10.62 -6.45 5.68
CA LYS A 218 11.27 -7.75 5.45
C LYS A 218 10.34 -8.89 5.86
N GLN A 219 10.01 -9.77 4.92
CA GLN A 219 9.13 -10.90 5.21
C GLN A 219 9.85 -11.93 6.05
N ARG A 220 9.10 -12.55 6.97
CA ARG A 220 9.56 -13.76 7.66
C ARG A 220 9.75 -14.86 6.60
N PRO A 221 10.97 -15.43 6.46
CA PRO A 221 11.16 -16.59 5.60
C PRO A 221 10.25 -17.73 6.08
N GLN A 222 9.62 -18.43 5.14
CA GLN A 222 8.76 -19.56 5.48
C GLN A 222 9.59 -20.85 5.60
N ARG A 223 9.22 -21.70 6.57
CA ARG A 223 9.81 -23.04 6.68
C ARG A 223 9.53 -23.83 5.41
N LYS A 224 10.53 -24.53 4.93
CA LYS A 224 10.36 -25.47 3.82
C LYS A 224 9.79 -26.77 4.37
N ALA A 225 8.75 -27.29 3.71
CA ALA A 225 8.18 -28.59 4.05
C ALA A 225 9.15 -29.72 3.65
N LEU A 226 9.21 -30.77 4.45
CA LEU A 226 9.98 -31.96 4.11
C LEU A 226 9.40 -32.61 2.85
N LYS A 227 10.29 -33.00 1.93
CA LYS A 227 9.93 -33.77 0.76
C LYS A 227 9.59 -35.20 1.20
N THR A 228 8.56 -35.75 0.58
CA THR A 228 8.25 -37.18 0.63
C THR A 228 8.39 -37.77 -0.77
N ARG A 229 8.51 -39.10 -0.89
CA ARG A 229 8.66 -39.76 -2.20
C ARG A 229 7.55 -39.38 -3.18
N GLY A 230 6.31 -39.20 -2.69
CA GLY A 230 5.17 -38.81 -3.51
C GLY A 230 5.19 -37.35 -4.01
N MET A 231 6.09 -36.51 -3.48
CA MET A 231 6.27 -35.12 -3.91
C MET A 231 7.33 -34.97 -5.00
N LEU A 232 8.05 -36.05 -5.37
CA LEU A 232 9.05 -36.02 -6.43
C LEU A 232 8.37 -35.88 -7.79
N THR A 233 8.76 -34.86 -8.54
CA THR A 233 8.33 -34.66 -9.92
C THR A 233 8.96 -35.71 -10.84
N GLN A 234 8.31 -36.00 -11.97
CA GLN A 234 8.88 -36.94 -12.95
C GLN A 234 10.24 -36.48 -13.51
N GLN A 235 10.49 -35.17 -13.55
CA GLN A 235 11.79 -34.63 -13.95
C GLN A 235 12.87 -34.96 -12.92
N GLU A 236 12.60 -34.76 -11.63
CA GLU A 236 13.52 -35.13 -10.55
C GLU A 236 13.83 -36.63 -10.57
N ILE A 237 12.81 -37.49 -10.76
CA ILE A 237 12.99 -38.94 -10.86
C ILE A 237 13.91 -39.28 -12.04
N LYS A 238 13.72 -38.66 -13.22
CA LYS A 238 14.61 -38.87 -14.36
C LYS A 238 16.04 -38.38 -14.08
N THR A 239 16.21 -37.25 -13.41
CA THR A 239 17.54 -36.73 -13.04
C THR A 239 18.26 -37.65 -12.05
N ILE A 240 17.54 -38.16 -11.04
CA ILE A 240 18.07 -39.14 -10.08
C ILE A 240 18.54 -40.38 -10.83
N HIS A 241 17.72 -40.89 -11.76
CA HIS A 241 18.06 -42.04 -12.58
C HIS A 241 19.31 -41.79 -13.43
N VAL A 242 19.34 -40.70 -14.21
CA VAL A 242 20.49 -40.36 -15.07
C VAL A 242 21.79 -40.22 -14.26
N LYS A 243 21.73 -39.75 -13.02
CA LYS A 243 22.92 -39.62 -12.18
C LYS A 243 23.44 -40.97 -11.65
N ARG A 244 22.58 -41.98 -11.51
CA ARG A 244 22.87 -43.24 -10.80
C ARG A 244 22.63 -44.51 -11.64
N HIS A 245 22.22 -44.40 -12.90
CA HIS A 245 21.92 -45.54 -13.78
C HIS A 245 23.14 -46.41 -14.14
N LEU A 246 24.36 -45.91 -13.90
CA LEU A 246 25.62 -46.63 -14.08
C LEU A 246 26.15 -47.24 -12.77
N ASP A 247 25.42 -47.07 -11.66
CA ASP A 247 25.78 -47.69 -10.38
C ASP A 247 25.71 -49.22 -10.50
N PRO A 248 26.49 -49.96 -9.69
CA PRO A 248 26.55 -51.41 -9.77
C PRO A 248 25.17 -52.04 -9.57
N LEU A 249 24.82 -52.94 -10.49
CA LEU A 249 23.54 -53.65 -10.46
C LEU A 249 23.50 -54.70 -9.35
N PRO A 250 22.33 -54.96 -8.75
CA PRO A 250 22.14 -56.08 -7.85
C PRO A 250 22.42 -57.42 -8.53
N ALA A 251 22.77 -58.43 -7.74
CA ALA A 251 22.97 -59.78 -8.25
C ALA A 251 21.72 -60.27 -9.01
N GLY A 252 21.93 -60.82 -10.21
CA GLY A 252 20.84 -61.31 -11.06
C GLY A 252 20.21 -60.25 -11.98
N TYR A 253 20.74 -59.03 -12.02
CA TYR A 253 20.36 -58.01 -13.00
C TYR A 253 21.50 -57.70 -13.97
N PHE A 254 21.17 -57.45 -15.23
CA PHE A 254 22.10 -56.94 -16.23
C PHE A 254 21.43 -55.89 -17.11
N TYR A 255 22.24 -54.96 -17.65
CA TYR A 255 21.76 -53.95 -18.59
C TYR A 255 22.07 -54.40 -20.02
N ASN A 256 21.05 -54.48 -20.87
CA ASN A 256 21.18 -55.01 -22.24
C ASN A 256 21.49 -53.93 -23.29
N GLY A 257 21.81 -52.71 -22.88
CA GLY A 257 22.02 -51.54 -23.76
C GLY A 257 20.78 -50.67 -23.95
N THR A 258 19.59 -51.15 -23.58
CA THR A 258 18.32 -50.40 -23.67
C THR A 258 17.48 -50.45 -22.39
N GLN A 259 17.45 -51.59 -21.70
CA GLN A 259 16.62 -51.84 -20.52
C GLN A 259 17.39 -52.71 -19.50
N PHE A 260 16.97 -52.63 -18.24
CA PHE A 260 17.45 -53.51 -17.18
C PHE A 260 16.66 -54.81 -17.19
N VAL A 261 17.35 -55.95 -17.18
CA VAL A 261 16.74 -57.27 -17.26
C VAL A 261 17.14 -58.11 -16.05
N ASN A 262 16.17 -58.74 -15.40
CA ASN A 262 16.42 -59.66 -14.28
C ASN A 262 16.70 -61.10 -14.78
N PHE A 263 17.10 -61.98 -13.86
CA PHE A 263 17.38 -63.39 -14.16
C PHE A 263 16.18 -64.16 -14.74
N PHE A 264 14.95 -63.73 -14.44
CA PHE A 264 13.71 -64.32 -14.94
C PHE A 264 13.29 -63.77 -16.32
N GLY A 265 13.99 -62.76 -16.84
CA GLY A 265 13.71 -62.12 -18.13
C GLY A 265 12.77 -60.91 -18.08
N ASP A 266 12.33 -60.47 -16.89
CA ASP A 266 11.53 -59.25 -16.74
C ASP A 266 12.37 -58.02 -17.05
N LYS A 267 11.76 -57.03 -17.72
CA LYS A 267 12.44 -55.82 -18.20
C LYS A 267 11.91 -54.57 -17.49
N THR A 268 12.81 -53.67 -17.10
CA THR A 268 12.48 -52.37 -16.52
C THR A 268 13.26 -51.24 -17.19
N ASP A 269 12.62 -50.09 -17.38
CA ASP A 269 13.25 -48.90 -17.97
C ASP A 269 14.10 -48.13 -16.94
N PHE A 270 13.81 -48.31 -15.66
CA PHE A 270 14.55 -47.70 -14.56
C PHE A 270 15.47 -48.71 -13.88
N HIS A 271 16.56 -48.19 -13.31
CA HIS A 271 17.49 -48.95 -12.49
C HIS A 271 16.76 -49.74 -11.38
N PRO A 272 17.09 -51.01 -11.10
CA PRO A 272 16.39 -51.83 -10.11
C PRO A 272 16.38 -51.24 -8.69
N LEU A 273 17.40 -50.45 -8.35
CA LEU A 273 17.52 -49.75 -7.06
C LEU A 273 16.95 -48.32 -7.09
N MET A 274 16.11 -47.97 -8.06
CA MET A 274 15.57 -46.63 -8.19
C MET A 274 14.84 -46.15 -6.93
N ASP A 275 14.13 -47.05 -6.23
CA ASP A 275 13.47 -46.74 -4.97
C ASP A 275 14.46 -46.32 -3.86
N GLN A 276 15.62 -46.97 -3.79
CA GLN A 276 16.68 -46.57 -2.85
C GLN A 276 17.27 -45.23 -3.24
N PHE A 277 17.54 -45.00 -4.54
CA PHE A 277 18.07 -43.72 -5.01
C PHE A 277 17.11 -42.55 -4.76
N MET A 278 15.81 -42.78 -4.88
CA MET A 278 14.79 -41.79 -4.53
C MET A 278 14.76 -41.53 -3.02
N ASN A 279 14.90 -42.57 -2.19
CA ASN A 279 14.96 -42.40 -0.74
C ASN A 279 16.21 -41.63 -0.30
N ASP A 280 17.38 -41.99 -0.81
CA ASP A 280 18.65 -41.29 -0.52
C ASP A 280 18.55 -39.80 -0.93
N TYR A 281 17.97 -39.52 -2.10
CA TYR A 281 17.76 -38.15 -2.56
C TYR A 281 16.80 -37.37 -1.66
N VAL A 282 15.69 -38.00 -1.25
CA VAL A 282 14.73 -37.38 -0.33
C VAL A 282 15.36 -37.13 1.04
N GLU A 283 16.16 -38.06 1.55
CA GLU A 283 16.86 -37.91 2.82
C GLU A 283 17.85 -36.75 2.78
N GLU A 284 18.69 -36.67 1.74
CA GLU A 284 19.65 -35.58 1.61
C GLU A 284 18.95 -34.23 1.40
N ALA A 285 17.91 -34.17 0.57
CA ALA A 285 17.12 -32.96 0.38
C ALA A 285 16.44 -32.52 1.70
N ASN A 286 15.93 -33.47 2.49
CA ASN A 286 15.32 -33.20 3.79
C ASN A 286 16.36 -32.72 4.80
N ARG A 287 17.57 -33.27 4.78
CA ARG A 287 18.68 -32.82 5.62
C ARG A 287 19.05 -31.35 5.34
N GLU A 288 19.08 -30.95 4.07
CA GLU A 288 19.28 -29.55 3.67
C GLU A 288 18.11 -28.65 4.10
N ILE A 289 16.88 -29.12 3.96
CA ILE A 289 15.66 -28.42 4.41
C ILE A 289 15.67 -28.22 5.93
N GLU A 290 16.07 -29.24 6.69
CA GLU A 290 16.19 -29.18 8.15
C GLU A 290 17.31 -28.25 8.58
N ARG A 291 18.45 -28.24 7.89
CA ARG A 291 19.52 -27.26 8.13
C ARG A 291 19.00 -25.83 7.92
N TYR A 292 18.35 -25.58 6.78
CA TYR A 292 17.74 -24.29 6.48
C TYR A 292 16.68 -23.87 7.53
N ASN A 293 15.78 -24.79 7.89
CA ASN A 293 14.74 -24.51 8.88
C ASN A 293 15.32 -24.22 10.28
N ARG A 294 16.40 -24.92 10.68
CA ARG A 294 17.13 -24.62 11.93
C ARG A 294 17.81 -23.26 11.90
N GLU A 295 18.47 -22.91 10.80
CA GLU A 295 19.07 -21.58 10.61
C GLU A 295 18.00 -20.47 10.67
N LEU A 296 16.81 -20.72 10.12
CA LEU A 296 15.68 -19.81 10.24
C LEU A 296 15.13 -19.69 11.66
N GLU A 297 15.11 -20.76 12.44
CA GLU A 297 14.67 -20.74 13.85
C GLU A 297 15.65 -19.98 14.75
N GLN A 298 16.95 -20.00 14.42
CA GLN A 298 17.97 -19.22 15.10
C GLN A 298 17.93 -17.73 14.75
N GLN A 299 17.35 -17.36 13.60
CA GLN A 299 17.13 -15.96 13.26
C GLN A 299 15.98 -15.38 14.08
N GLU A 300 16.30 -14.44 14.97
CA GLU A 300 15.32 -13.70 15.74
C GLU A 300 14.49 -12.80 14.79
N TYR A 301 13.26 -13.23 14.48
CA TYR A 301 12.29 -12.41 13.77
C TYR A 301 11.47 -11.64 14.79
N ARG A 302 11.48 -10.30 14.72
CA ARG A 302 10.54 -9.46 15.46
C ARG A 302 9.63 -8.72 14.49
N ASP A 303 8.35 -8.64 14.85
CA ASP A 303 7.33 -7.95 14.06
C ASP A 303 7.62 -6.44 13.99
N LEU A 304 7.02 -5.79 12.99
CA LEU A 304 7.14 -4.35 12.78
C LEU A 304 6.59 -3.53 13.96
N PHE A 305 5.62 -4.10 14.69
CA PHE A 305 4.87 -3.43 15.77
C PHE A 305 5.15 -3.99 17.16
N GLU A 306 6.06 -4.95 17.30
CA GLU A 306 6.50 -5.45 18.61
C GLU A 306 7.40 -4.39 19.28
N GLN A 307 7.00 -3.91 20.46
CA GLN A 307 7.79 -2.95 21.23
C GLN A 307 9.12 -3.58 21.68
N LYS A 308 10.19 -2.76 21.74
CA LYS A 308 11.42 -3.17 22.41
C LYS A 308 11.10 -3.50 23.88
N PRO A 309 11.55 -4.65 24.41
CA PRO A 309 11.36 -4.99 25.81
C PRO A 309 12.09 -4.03 26.75
#